data_AF-A0A3A9HB35-F1
#
_entry.id   AF-A0A3A9HB35-F1
#
_cell.length_a   1.000
_cell.length_b   1.000
_cell.length_c   1.000
_cell.angle_alpha   90.00
_cell.angle_beta   90.00
_cell.angle_gamma   90.00
#
_symmetry.space_group_name_H-M   'P 1'
#
loop_
_entity.id
_entity.type
_entity.pdbx_description
1 polymer ?
#
loop_
_entity_poly.entity_id
_entity_poly.type
_entity_poly.pdbx_seq_one_letter_code
_entity_poly.pdbx_strand_id
1 'polypeptide(L)'
;MKKNNMKSIGILTGLWLLLFLNCGQRMAAQIRNKVCDTIPYEFIQEKIIIPVTVNGIKVKYIVDTGGRTGTMYDAATEMKATAAGYMRISDVNAQGSNYQEAHVQNVSIGENYKIKQLKTMVLPKNPFFTGLGVVGILGGDAFAQSVVTFDSRLKIMVINYPYRPEGLKVADGIPLLDETEHHSIVNVRLGDNDFKVLFDTGADGFLLYSTEDYERLSDISKVTNHGYGIVAAGITGLGKPVDIKKVTVPPINIMGKEFTNVGSTTTVMNGSIIGVDLLEYGKVIIDYMRRRFYFFPFEEGKTDMGGAPALWNVSILPRNDRFEITTIWDSMKDKVAFGDQVININGTSLDDCPMSQMAVEDIMNAIPGDTGYIIVKKDNQEKKIEIRKEK
;
A
#
# COMPACT_ATOMS: atom_id res chain seq x y z
N MET A 1 -61.20 -39.94 50.23
CA MET A 1 -61.26 -39.29 48.90
C MET A 1 -60.15 -38.25 48.81
N LYS A 2 -58.96 -38.62 48.30
CA LYS A 2 -57.85 -37.69 48.00
C LYS A 2 -57.82 -37.51 46.48
N LYS A 3 -58.32 -36.38 46.00
CA LYS A 3 -58.23 -35.96 44.59
C LYS A 3 -57.44 -34.65 44.54
N ASN A 4 -56.61 -34.54 43.52
CA ASN A 4 -55.98 -33.33 43.01
C ASN A 4 -54.79 -32.77 43.79
N ASN A 5 -53.59 -33.30 43.55
CA ASN A 5 -52.38 -32.46 43.60
C ASN A 5 -51.23 -32.92 42.69
N MET A 6 -51.53 -33.61 41.59
CA MET A 6 -50.52 -34.06 40.60
C MET A 6 -50.52 -33.25 39.31
N LYS A 7 -51.54 -32.41 39.05
CA LYS A 7 -51.57 -31.58 37.82
C LYS A 7 -50.85 -30.23 37.99
N SER A 8 -50.71 -29.74 39.22
CA SER A 8 -50.06 -28.47 39.56
C SER A 8 -48.52 -28.55 39.53
N ILE A 9 -47.95 -29.70 39.88
CA ILE A 9 -46.48 -29.90 39.95
C ILE A 9 -45.86 -30.03 38.55
N GLY A 10 -46.56 -30.68 37.59
CA GLY A 10 -46.06 -30.83 36.21
C GLY A 10 -46.08 -29.54 35.39
N ILE A 11 -46.96 -28.58 35.72
CA ILE A 11 -47.03 -27.28 35.04
C ILE A 11 -45.93 -26.34 35.56
N LEU A 12 -45.60 -26.40 36.86
CA LEU A 12 -44.54 -25.58 37.45
C LEU A 12 -43.13 -26.01 36.99
N THR A 13 -42.89 -27.31 36.82
CA THR A 13 -41.62 -27.84 36.30
C THR A 13 -41.44 -27.56 34.82
N GLY A 14 -42.52 -27.57 34.03
CA GLY A 14 -42.50 -27.16 32.62
C GLY A 14 -42.20 -25.67 32.43
N LEU A 15 -42.76 -24.79 33.27
CA LEU A 15 -42.48 -23.34 33.22
C LEU A 15 -41.03 -23.02 33.60
N TRP A 16 -40.46 -23.72 34.59
CA TRP A 16 -39.05 -23.57 34.94
C TRP A 16 -38.12 -24.03 33.82
N LEU A 17 -38.41 -25.17 33.16
CA LEU A 17 -37.61 -25.62 32.02
C LEU A 17 -37.63 -24.62 30.85
N LEU A 18 -38.78 -24.02 30.55
CA LEU A 18 -38.94 -22.98 29.52
C LEU A 18 -38.22 -21.66 29.87
N LEU A 19 -38.15 -21.31 31.15
CA LEU A 19 -37.36 -20.17 31.64
C LEU A 19 -35.85 -20.44 31.57
N PHE A 20 -35.38 -21.66 31.85
CA PHE A 20 -33.98 -22.05 31.67
C PHE A 20 -33.58 -22.18 30.20
N LEU A 21 -34.48 -22.64 29.32
CA LEU A 21 -34.26 -22.67 27.87
C LEU A 21 -34.21 -21.26 27.26
N ASN A 22 -35.06 -20.33 27.71
CA ASN A 22 -35.00 -18.93 27.25
C ASN A 22 -33.83 -18.15 27.86
N CYS A 23 -33.42 -18.43 29.11
CA CYS A 23 -32.25 -17.81 29.72
C CYS A 23 -30.94 -18.34 29.12
N GLY A 24 -30.88 -19.64 28.81
CA GLY A 24 -29.77 -20.27 28.09
C GLY A 24 -29.63 -19.79 26.64
N GLN A 25 -30.74 -19.54 25.94
CA GLN A 25 -30.71 -18.93 24.60
C GLN A 25 -30.32 -17.45 24.61
N ARG A 26 -30.66 -16.69 25.67
CA ARG A 26 -30.19 -15.31 25.84
C ARG A 26 -28.70 -15.23 26.23
N MET A 27 -28.16 -16.24 26.92
CA MET A 27 -26.70 -16.33 27.17
C MET A 27 -25.89 -16.83 25.96
N ALA A 28 -26.53 -17.51 25.00
CA ALA A 28 -25.89 -17.97 23.76
C ALA A 28 -25.97 -16.96 22.60
N ALA A 29 -26.64 -15.81 22.78
CA ALA A 29 -26.80 -14.78 21.76
C ALA A 29 -26.01 -13.49 22.04
N GLN A 30 -24.98 -13.54 22.89
CA GLN A 30 -23.90 -12.57 22.84
C GLN A 30 -22.86 -13.11 21.86
N ILE A 31 -23.12 -12.92 20.56
CA ILE A 31 -22.09 -13.07 19.53
C ILE A 31 -21.02 -12.04 19.91
N ARG A 32 -20.01 -12.47 20.69
CA ARG A 32 -18.78 -11.69 20.85
C ARG A 32 -18.36 -11.36 19.42
N ASN A 33 -18.16 -10.07 19.12
CA ASN A 33 -17.57 -9.60 17.89
C ASN A 33 -16.15 -10.20 17.80
N LYS A 34 -16.05 -11.47 17.43
CA LYS A 34 -14.78 -12.16 17.32
C LYS A 34 -14.08 -11.58 16.10
N VAL A 35 -12.82 -11.25 16.30
CA VAL A 35 -11.85 -11.16 15.22
C VAL A 35 -12.03 -12.40 14.32
N CYS A 36 -12.21 -12.18 13.02
CA CYS A 36 -12.43 -13.27 12.06
C CYS A 36 -11.12 -14.01 11.83
N ASP A 37 -10.06 -13.26 11.50
CA ASP A 37 -8.71 -13.78 11.38
C ASP A 37 -7.68 -12.73 11.82
N THR A 38 -6.56 -13.21 12.36
CA THR A 38 -5.34 -12.41 12.58
C THR A 38 -4.25 -13.00 11.71
N ILE A 39 -3.84 -12.26 10.69
CA ILE A 39 -2.90 -12.68 9.67
C ILE A 39 -1.54 -12.07 9.99
N PRO A 40 -0.53 -12.86 10.44
CA PRO A 40 0.83 -12.37 10.47
C PRO A 40 1.30 -12.10 9.04
N TYR A 41 2.03 -10.99 8.84
CA TYR A 41 2.54 -10.61 7.53
C TYR A 41 4.06 -10.46 7.52
N GLU A 42 4.63 -10.68 6.35
CA GLU A 42 6.01 -10.30 6.05
C GLU A 42 6.04 -8.84 5.57
N PHE A 43 7.05 -8.08 5.97
CA PHE A 43 7.26 -6.71 5.51
C PHE A 43 8.60 -6.65 4.80
N ILE A 44 8.56 -6.69 3.46
CA ILE A 44 9.74 -6.83 2.60
C ILE A 44 9.65 -5.73 1.54
N GLN A 45 10.69 -4.91 1.43
CA GLN A 45 10.75 -3.77 0.49
C GLN A 45 9.49 -2.89 0.58
N GLU A 46 9.13 -2.53 1.82
CA GLU A 46 7.95 -1.71 2.14
C GLU A 46 6.60 -2.31 1.71
N LYS A 47 6.56 -3.58 1.28
CA LYS A 47 5.31 -4.28 0.96
C LYS A 47 4.86 -5.20 2.09
N ILE A 48 3.57 -5.12 2.41
CA ILE A 48 2.89 -6.04 3.30
C ILE A 48 2.54 -7.30 2.51
N ILE A 49 3.14 -8.44 2.86
CA ILE A 49 2.95 -9.71 2.16
C ILE A 49 2.23 -10.69 3.07
N ILE A 50 1.09 -11.22 2.61
CA ILE A 50 0.26 -12.16 3.37
C ILE A 50 0.13 -13.51 2.66
N PRO A 51 -0.01 -14.62 3.41
CA PRO A 51 -0.34 -15.91 2.85
C PRO A 51 -1.82 -15.99 2.47
N VAL A 52 -2.10 -16.63 1.33
CA VAL A 52 -3.45 -16.86 0.80
C VAL A 52 -3.55 -18.28 0.29
N THR A 53 -4.69 -18.93 0.51
CA THR A 53 -4.98 -20.25 -0.09
C THR A 53 -6.07 -20.09 -1.15
N VAL A 54 -5.80 -20.54 -2.37
CA VAL A 54 -6.72 -20.39 -3.50
C VAL A 54 -6.90 -21.75 -4.17
N ASN A 55 -8.13 -22.27 -4.17
CA ASN A 55 -8.41 -23.63 -4.66
C ASN A 55 -7.47 -24.71 -4.05
N GLY A 56 -7.05 -24.52 -2.80
CA GLY A 56 -6.12 -25.42 -2.09
C GLY A 56 -4.63 -25.14 -2.32
N ILE A 57 -4.28 -24.21 -3.22
CA ILE A 57 -2.89 -23.82 -3.51
C ILE A 57 -2.48 -22.69 -2.56
N LYS A 58 -1.35 -22.84 -1.87
CA LYS A 58 -0.79 -21.81 -1.00
C LYS A 58 0.08 -20.85 -1.80
N VAL A 59 -0.27 -19.57 -1.77
CA VAL A 59 0.43 -18.49 -2.46
C VAL A 59 0.60 -17.29 -1.53
N LYS A 60 1.36 -16.28 -1.97
CA LYS A 60 1.51 -15.01 -1.25
C LYS A 60 1.08 -13.85 -2.13
N TYR A 61 0.50 -12.83 -1.52
CA TYR A 61 0.09 -11.59 -2.18
C TYR A 61 0.61 -10.39 -1.41
N ILE A 62 0.90 -9.31 -2.14
CA ILE A 62 1.03 -7.98 -1.55
C ILE A 62 -0.37 -7.46 -1.21
N VAL A 63 -0.54 -6.81 -0.06
CA VAL A 63 -1.76 -6.07 0.28
C VAL A 63 -1.59 -4.62 -0.16
N ASP A 64 -2.45 -4.18 -1.07
CA ASP A 64 -2.38 -2.87 -1.73
C ASP A 64 -3.74 -2.19 -1.62
N THR A 65 -3.90 -1.26 -0.67
CA THR A 65 -5.18 -0.57 -0.46
C THR A 65 -5.47 0.51 -1.52
N GLY A 66 -4.48 0.90 -2.32
CA GLY A 66 -4.64 1.84 -3.43
C GLY A 66 -4.91 1.19 -4.78
N GLY A 67 -4.60 -0.10 -4.91
CA GLY A 67 -4.71 -0.87 -6.13
C GLY A 67 -5.98 -1.74 -6.22
N ARG A 68 -6.14 -2.34 -7.41
CA ARG A 68 -7.12 -3.41 -7.66
C ARG A 68 -6.43 -4.76 -7.61
N THR A 69 -7.19 -5.79 -7.24
CA THR A 69 -6.66 -7.16 -7.22
C THR A 69 -6.16 -7.60 -8.60
N GLY A 70 -4.93 -8.10 -8.63
CA GLY A 70 -4.27 -8.61 -9.83
C GLY A 70 -3.37 -9.81 -9.54
N THR A 71 -3.35 -10.76 -10.46
CA THR A 71 -2.65 -12.05 -10.33
C THR A 71 -1.87 -12.34 -11.61
N MET A 72 -0.61 -12.76 -11.49
CA MET A 72 0.20 -13.18 -12.64
C MET A 72 -0.42 -14.35 -13.39
N TYR A 73 -0.29 -14.35 -14.71
CA TYR A 73 -0.91 -15.33 -15.62
C TYR A 73 -0.63 -16.79 -15.27
N ASP A 74 0.62 -17.12 -14.91
CA ASP A 74 1.04 -18.47 -14.53
C ASP A 74 0.32 -18.94 -13.26
N ALA A 75 0.33 -18.11 -12.22
CA ALA A 75 -0.38 -18.39 -10.97
C ALA A 75 -1.91 -18.45 -11.18
N ALA A 76 -2.48 -17.53 -11.96
CA ALA A 76 -3.91 -17.55 -12.29
C ALA A 76 -4.30 -18.86 -12.99
N THR A 77 -3.48 -19.33 -13.92
CA THR A 77 -3.67 -20.61 -14.62
C THR A 77 -3.58 -21.78 -13.65
N GLU A 78 -2.56 -21.82 -12.79
CA GLU A 78 -2.37 -22.88 -11.79
C GLU A 78 -3.57 -22.95 -10.81
N MET A 79 -4.07 -21.78 -10.39
CA MET A 79 -5.24 -21.63 -9.54
C MET A 79 -6.57 -21.86 -10.26
N LYS A 80 -6.55 -22.25 -11.54
CA LYS A 80 -7.74 -22.54 -12.37
C LYS A 80 -8.67 -21.34 -12.51
N ALA A 81 -8.10 -20.16 -12.71
CA ALA A 81 -8.86 -18.95 -13.00
C ALA A 81 -9.68 -19.12 -14.29
N THR A 82 -10.88 -18.54 -14.30
CA THR A 82 -11.78 -18.54 -15.46
C THR A 82 -11.83 -17.15 -16.06
N ALA A 83 -11.67 -17.04 -17.39
CA ALA A 83 -11.70 -15.76 -18.07
C ALA A 83 -13.07 -15.06 -17.92
N ALA A 84 -13.06 -13.77 -17.65
CA ALA A 84 -14.25 -12.96 -17.37
C ALA A 84 -14.37 -11.70 -18.26
N GLY A 85 -13.43 -11.46 -19.18
CA GLY A 85 -13.47 -10.34 -20.13
C GLY A 85 -12.17 -9.54 -20.12
N TYR A 86 -12.27 -8.23 -20.37
CA TYR A 86 -11.16 -7.29 -20.31
C TYR A 86 -11.56 -6.04 -19.53
N MET A 87 -10.60 -5.44 -18.83
CA MET A 87 -10.76 -4.20 -18.06
C MET A 87 -9.62 -3.23 -18.38
N ARG A 88 -9.94 -1.94 -18.48
CA ARG A 88 -8.94 -0.88 -18.66
C ARG A 88 -8.55 -0.32 -17.30
N ILE A 89 -7.25 -0.32 -16.99
CA ILE A 89 -6.71 0.18 -15.72
C ILE A 89 -5.55 1.12 -15.98
N SER A 90 -5.53 2.24 -15.25
CA SER A 90 -4.43 3.20 -15.26
C SER A 90 -3.43 2.85 -14.17
N ASP A 91 -2.14 2.80 -14.50
CA ASP A 91 -1.06 2.62 -13.53
C ASP A 91 -0.72 3.93 -12.79
N VAL A 92 0.28 3.89 -11.90
CA VAL A 92 0.79 5.06 -11.16
C VAL A 92 1.28 6.20 -12.06
N ASN A 93 1.62 5.90 -13.33
CA ASN A 93 2.04 6.87 -14.34
C ASN A 93 0.88 7.39 -15.22
N ALA A 94 -0.37 7.10 -14.83
CA ALA A 94 -1.58 7.40 -15.59
C ALA A 94 -1.64 6.77 -17.01
N GLN A 95 -0.88 5.70 -17.25
CA GLN A 95 -0.93 4.96 -18.51
C GLN A 95 -1.99 3.85 -18.42
N GLY A 96 -3.03 3.97 -19.24
CA GLY A 96 -4.11 3.00 -19.32
C GLY A 96 -3.73 1.77 -20.15
N SER A 97 -3.79 0.58 -19.56
CA SER A 97 -3.64 -0.70 -20.26
C SER A 97 -4.89 -1.56 -20.13
N ASN A 98 -5.18 -2.35 -21.18
CA ASN A 98 -6.26 -3.35 -21.15
C ASN A 98 -5.70 -4.66 -20.62
N TYR A 99 -6.17 -5.09 -19.45
CA TYR A 99 -5.84 -6.38 -18.89
C TYR A 99 -7.02 -7.33 -19.02
N GLN A 100 -6.74 -8.61 -19.19
CA GLN A 100 -7.77 -9.64 -19.14
C GLN A 100 -8.29 -9.71 -17.69
N GLU A 101 -9.61 -9.73 -17.52
CA GLU A 101 -10.25 -10.02 -16.24
C GLU A 101 -10.43 -11.54 -16.12
N ALA A 102 -10.22 -12.07 -14.91
CA ALA A 102 -10.50 -13.45 -14.57
C ALA A 102 -11.15 -13.57 -13.19
N HIS A 103 -11.77 -14.71 -12.95
CA HIS A 103 -12.34 -15.09 -11.66
C HIS A 103 -11.60 -16.29 -11.10
N VAL A 104 -11.21 -16.20 -9.82
CA VAL A 104 -10.66 -17.33 -9.07
C VAL A 104 -11.60 -17.69 -7.93
N GLN A 105 -11.85 -18.99 -7.77
CA GLN A 105 -12.81 -19.51 -6.78
C GLN A 105 -12.09 -19.96 -5.50
N ASN A 106 -12.84 -20.10 -4.42
CA ASN A 106 -12.39 -20.69 -3.15
C ASN A 106 -11.11 -20.05 -2.59
N VAL A 107 -11.11 -18.72 -2.46
CA VAL A 107 -10.00 -17.97 -1.85
C VAL A 107 -10.22 -17.92 -0.34
N SER A 108 -9.17 -18.21 0.42
CA SER A 108 -9.14 -18.12 1.89
C SER A 108 -7.95 -17.28 2.32
N ILE A 109 -8.20 -16.26 3.14
CA ILE A 109 -7.17 -15.41 3.77
C ILE A 109 -7.31 -15.64 5.27
N GLY A 110 -6.45 -16.49 5.83
CA GLY A 110 -6.68 -17.06 7.15
C GLY A 110 -7.62 -18.27 7.12
N GLU A 111 -8.12 -18.64 8.30
CA GLU A 111 -8.97 -19.82 8.49
C GLU A 111 -10.44 -19.54 8.17
N ASN A 112 -10.92 -18.34 8.50
CA ASN A 112 -12.34 -18.02 8.55
C ASN A 112 -12.80 -17.08 7.42
N TYR A 113 -11.95 -16.16 6.97
CA TYR A 113 -12.30 -15.22 5.89
C TYR A 113 -12.17 -15.88 4.52
N LYS A 114 -13.33 -16.17 3.92
CA LYS A 114 -13.44 -16.91 2.66
C LYS A 114 -14.15 -16.06 1.61
N ILE A 115 -13.52 -15.91 0.46
CA ILE A 115 -14.09 -15.25 -0.71
C ILE A 115 -14.47 -16.35 -1.70
N LYS A 116 -15.77 -16.46 -2.00
CA LYS A 116 -16.27 -17.50 -2.92
C LYS A 116 -15.65 -17.35 -4.30
N GLN A 117 -15.68 -16.13 -4.81
CA GLN A 117 -15.15 -15.75 -6.11
C GLN A 117 -14.44 -14.40 -5.98
N LEU A 118 -13.14 -14.40 -6.23
CA LEU A 118 -12.32 -13.20 -6.30
C LEU A 118 -12.17 -12.80 -7.77
N LYS A 119 -12.46 -11.52 -8.06
CA LYS A 119 -12.14 -10.92 -9.34
C LYS A 119 -10.66 -10.51 -9.35
N THR A 120 -9.97 -10.79 -10.44
CA THR A 120 -8.56 -10.46 -10.58
C THR A 120 -8.23 -10.05 -12.00
N MET A 121 -7.32 -9.09 -12.16
CA MET A 121 -6.66 -8.85 -13.44
C MET A 121 -5.61 -9.92 -13.69
N VAL A 122 -5.51 -10.38 -14.92
CA VAL A 122 -4.43 -11.26 -15.36
C VAL A 122 -3.23 -10.41 -15.76
N LEU A 123 -2.21 -10.43 -14.91
CA LEU A 123 -0.98 -9.66 -15.10
C LEU A 123 0.05 -10.49 -15.88
N PRO A 124 0.89 -9.85 -16.73
CA PRO A 124 2.05 -10.53 -17.29
C PRO A 124 3.02 -10.92 -16.17
N LYS A 125 3.92 -11.87 -16.47
CA LYS A 125 4.98 -12.24 -15.52
C LYS A 125 5.81 -11.01 -15.18
N ASN A 126 5.96 -10.74 -13.89
CA ASN A 126 6.67 -9.58 -13.40
C ASN A 126 7.87 -10.03 -12.53
N PRO A 127 9.12 -9.62 -12.88
CA PRO A 127 10.30 -9.93 -12.09
C PRO A 127 10.24 -9.41 -10.65
N PHE A 128 9.58 -8.28 -10.39
CA PHE A 128 9.39 -7.74 -9.04
C PHE A 128 8.57 -8.70 -8.17
N PHE A 129 7.41 -9.15 -8.66
CA PHE A 129 6.58 -10.12 -7.93
C PHE A 129 7.30 -11.46 -7.74
N THR A 130 8.01 -11.93 -8.78
CA THR A 130 8.77 -13.19 -8.71
C THR A 130 9.90 -13.08 -7.67
N GLY A 131 10.61 -11.95 -7.62
CA GLY A 131 11.68 -11.69 -6.66
C GLY A 131 11.20 -11.63 -5.20
N LEU A 132 9.98 -11.14 -4.98
CA LEU A 132 9.33 -11.14 -3.66
C LEU A 132 8.65 -12.48 -3.30
N GLY A 133 8.59 -13.42 -4.24
CA GLY A 133 7.89 -14.69 -4.05
C GLY A 133 6.37 -14.54 -3.90
N VAL A 134 5.79 -13.51 -4.53
CA VAL A 134 4.34 -13.24 -4.54
C VAL A 134 3.75 -13.49 -5.92
N VAL A 135 2.45 -13.78 -5.97
CA VAL A 135 1.73 -14.04 -7.23
C VAL A 135 0.97 -12.83 -7.75
N GLY A 136 0.99 -11.71 -7.02
CA GLY A 136 0.32 -10.46 -7.40
C GLY A 136 -0.05 -9.60 -6.20
N ILE A 137 -1.08 -8.77 -6.37
CA ILE A 137 -1.59 -7.80 -5.38
C ILE A 137 -3.04 -8.10 -5.03
N LEU A 138 -3.42 -7.90 -3.76
CA LEU A 138 -4.81 -7.87 -3.29
C LEU A 138 -5.20 -6.43 -3.02
N GLY A 139 -6.15 -5.95 -3.81
CA GLY A 139 -6.76 -4.62 -3.69
C GLY A 139 -7.75 -4.51 -2.53
N GLY A 140 -8.26 -3.29 -2.31
CA GLY A 140 -9.38 -3.07 -1.39
C GLY A 140 -10.62 -3.92 -1.72
N ASP A 141 -10.79 -4.29 -2.98
CA ASP A 141 -11.87 -5.15 -3.48
C ASP A 141 -11.84 -6.58 -2.89
N ALA A 142 -10.67 -7.12 -2.56
CA ALA A 142 -10.56 -8.41 -1.86
C ALA A 142 -11.11 -8.35 -0.42
N PHE A 143 -11.17 -7.15 0.16
CA PHE A 143 -11.58 -6.89 1.54
C PHE A 143 -12.91 -6.15 1.65
N ALA A 144 -13.61 -5.93 0.52
CA ALA A 144 -14.82 -5.12 0.39
C ALA A 144 -15.93 -5.45 1.41
N GLN A 145 -16.00 -6.70 1.88
CA GLN A 145 -17.00 -7.16 2.83
C GLN A 145 -16.53 -7.12 4.28
N SER A 146 -15.37 -6.55 4.59
CA SER A 146 -14.73 -6.67 5.90
C SER A 146 -14.32 -5.33 6.51
N VAL A 147 -13.88 -5.39 7.76
CA VAL A 147 -13.07 -4.35 8.40
C VAL A 147 -11.65 -4.89 8.53
N VAL A 148 -10.67 -4.16 7.97
CA VAL A 148 -9.25 -4.53 8.00
C VAL A 148 -8.51 -3.59 8.95
N THR A 149 -7.72 -4.15 9.87
CA THR A 149 -6.80 -3.38 10.74
C THR A 149 -5.37 -3.77 10.44
N PHE A 150 -4.51 -2.79 10.23
CA PHE A 150 -3.06 -2.95 10.14
C PHE A 150 -2.41 -2.54 11.46
N ASP A 151 -1.60 -3.42 12.04
CA ASP A 151 -0.80 -3.15 13.23
C ASP A 151 0.66 -3.52 12.98
N SER A 152 1.47 -2.51 12.67
CA SER A 152 2.88 -2.64 12.30
C SER A 152 3.78 -3.11 13.45
N ARG A 153 3.45 -2.72 14.69
CA ARG A 153 4.21 -3.13 15.89
C ARG A 153 4.15 -4.63 16.10
N LEU A 154 3.00 -5.23 15.78
CA LEU A 154 2.80 -6.67 15.86
C LEU A 154 3.03 -7.39 14.53
N LYS A 155 3.19 -6.65 13.42
CA LYS A 155 3.23 -7.16 12.04
C LYS A 155 2.05 -8.09 11.74
N ILE A 156 0.85 -7.63 12.10
CA ILE A 156 -0.40 -8.35 11.84
C ILE A 156 -1.40 -7.51 11.07
N MET A 157 -2.18 -8.19 10.23
CA MET A 157 -3.41 -7.68 9.64
C MET A 157 -4.58 -8.42 10.26
N VAL A 158 -5.52 -7.70 10.85
CA VAL A 158 -6.72 -8.27 11.48
C VAL A 158 -7.91 -8.06 10.57
N ILE A 159 -8.62 -9.15 10.24
CA ILE A 159 -9.85 -9.11 9.46
C ILE A 159 -11.02 -9.34 10.40
N ASN A 160 -12.01 -8.46 10.34
CA ASN A 160 -13.26 -8.54 11.08
C ASN A 160 -14.43 -8.66 10.09
N TYR A 161 -15.19 -9.75 10.21
CA TYR A 161 -16.33 -10.07 9.36
C TYR A 161 -17.35 -10.93 10.14
N PRO A 162 -18.67 -10.70 10.01
CA PRO A 162 -19.33 -9.58 9.33
C PRO A 162 -19.49 -8.32 10.20
N TYR A 163 -18.97 -8.37 11.43
CA TYR A 163 -19.11 -7.29 12.41
C TYR A 163 -17.81 -6.53 12.56
N ARG A 164 -17.91 -5.23 12.79
CA ARG A 164 -16.76 -4.38 13.14
C ARG A 164 -16.21 -4.73 14.53
N PRO A 165 -14.95 -4.36 14.83
CA PRO A 165 -14.40 -4.50 16.17
C PRO A 165 -15.28 -3.85 17.24
N GLU A 166 -15.31 -4.44 18.43
CA GLU A 166 -16.00 -3.84 19.59
C GLU A 166 -15.37 -2.48 19.93
N GLY A 167 -16.22 -1.51 20.29
CA GLY A 167 -15.77 -0.15 20.62
C GLY A 167 -15.52 0.77 19.41
N LEU A 168 -15.34 0.23 18.19
CA LEU A 168 -15.19 1.06 16.99
C LEU A 168 -16.53 1.70 16.62
N LYS A 169 -16.63 3.03 16.68
CA LYS A 169 -17.87 3.76 16.33
C LYS A 169 -17.77 4.35 14.94
N VAL A 170 -18.83 4.18 14.15
CA VAL A 170 -18.93 4.71 12.77
C VAL A 170 -18.80 6.24 12.71
N ALA A 171 -19.25 6.93 13.75
CA ALA A 171 -19.21 8.39 13.84
C ALA A 171 -17.79 8.94 14.07
N ASP A 172 -16.86 8.11 14.55
CA ASP A 172 -15.49 8.54 14.85
C ASP A 172 -14.59 8.46 13.61
N GLY A 173 -14.99 7.73 12.57
CA GLY A 173 -14.18 7.51 11.36
C GLY A 173 -14.39 8.57 10.28
N ILE A 174 -13.35 8.81 9.50
CA ILE A 174 -13.42 9.67 8.30
C ILE A 174 -14.15 8.89 7.18
N PRO A 175 -15.12 9.48 6.47
CA PRO A 175 -15.76 8.83 5.33
C PRO A 175 -14.78 8.51 4.20
N LEU A 176 -14.88 7.30 3.63
CA LEU A 176 -14.23 7.01 2.35
C LEU A 176 -15.00 7.71 1.22
N LEU A 177 -14.26 8.43 0.37
CA LEU A 177 -14.79 9.21 -0.73
C LEU A 177 -15.07 8.36 -1.98
N ASP A 178 -14.34 7.27 -2.15
CA ASP A 178 -14.63 6.32 -3.22
C ASP A 178 -15.93 5.55 -2.92
N GLU A 179 -16.72 5.34 -3.97
CA GLU A 179 -18.01 4.69 -3.88
C GLU A 179 -18.03 3.31 -4.55
N THR A 180 -17.05 3.02 -5.42
CA THR A 180 -17.17 1.89 -6.36
C THR A 180 -15.98 0.95 -6.43
N GLU A 181 -14.75 1.43 -6.17
CA GLU A 181 -13.53 0.64 -6.39
C GLU A 181 -12.86 0.16 -5.08
N HIS A 182 -13.50 0.45 -3.95
CA HIS A 182 -12.98 0.16 -2.62
C HIS A 182 -11.60 0.78 -2.35
N HIS A 183 -11.29 1.92 -2.97
CA HIS A 183 -10.08 2.68 -2.65
C HIS A 183 -10.23 3.41 -1.32
N SER A 184 -9.16 3.43 -0.51
CA SER A 184 -9.11 4.16 0.77
C SER A 184 -8.84 5.66 0.60
N ILE A 185 -9.65 6.32 -0.23
CA ILE A 185 -9.56 7.78 -0.44
C ILE A 185 -10.29 8.51 0.69
N VAL A 186 -9.60 9.42 1.36
CA VAL A 186 -10.10 10.20 2.50
C VAL A 186 -9.74 11.67 2.36
N ASN A 187 -10.50 12.55 3.02
CA ASN A 187 -10.10 13.93 3.24
C ASN A 187 -9.40 14.06 4.59
N VAL A 188 -8.16 14.53 4.56
CA VAL A 188 -7.37 14.94 5.73
C VAL A 188 -7.10 16.45 5.65
N ARG A 189 -6.30 16.99 6.57
CA ARG A 189 -5.95 18.42 6.58
C ARG A 189 -4.48 18.61 6.24
N LEU A 190 -4.19 19.56 5.34
CA LEU A 190 -2.85 20.07 5.07
C LEU A 190 -2.80 21.55 5.49
N GLY A 191 -2.27 21.80 6.68
CA GLY A 191 -2.48 23.07 7.38
C GLY A 191 -3.97 23.37 7.51
N ASP A 192 -4.39 24.53 7.00
CA ASP A 192 -5.78 24.97 7.01
C ASP A 192 -6.59 24.56 5.76
N ASN A 193 -6.04 23.68 4.91
CA ASN A 193 -6.69 23.26 3.68
C ASN A 193 -7.18 21.81 3.75
N ASP A 194 -8.27 21.52 3.04
CA ASP A 194 -8.68 20.15 2.79
C ASP A 194 -7.71 19.49 1.80
N PHE A 195 -7.30 18.28 2.15
CA PHE A 195 -6.35 17.51 1.38
C PHE A 195 -6.89 16.10 1.16
N LYS A 196 -7.32 15.85 -0.08
CA LYS A 196 -7.81 14.55 -0.52
C LYS A 196 -6.61 13.64 -0.79
N VAL A 197 -6.53 12.54 -0.07
CA VAL A 197 -5.43 11.57 -0.21
C VAL A 197 -5.95 10.16 -0.32
N LEU A 198 -5.25 9.34 -1.08
CA LEU A 198 -5.38 7.89 -1.04
C LEU A 198 -4.46 7.33 0.05
N PHE A 199 -4.99 6.60 1.02
CA PHE A 199 -4.13 5.75 1.85
C PHE A 199 -3.78 4.49 1.06
N ASP A 200 -2.50 4.20 0.89
CA ASP A 200 -2.03 3.12 0.04
C ASP A 200 -0.89 2.32 0.69
N THR A 201 -1.18 1.09 1.11
CA THR A 201 -0.16 0.15 1.62
C THR A 201 0.77 -0.41 0.54
N GLY A 202 0.44 -0.21 -0.74
CA GLY A 202 1.30 -0.54 -1.88
C GLY A 202 2.29 0.57 -2.24
N ALA A 203 2.14 1.77 -1.67
CA ALA A 203 2.99 2.91 -1.95
C ALA A 203 4.05 3.14 -0.86
N ASP A 204 5.27 3.37 -1.32
CA ASP A 204 6.47 3.52 -0.49
C ASP A 204 6.62 4.93 0.08
N GLY A 205 7.07 5.01 1.33
CA GLY A 205 7.21 6.26 2.04
C GLY A 205 5.91 6.82 2.65
N PHE A 206 6.01 7.98 3.29
CA PHE A 206 4.88 8.63 3.96
C PHE A 206 3.96 9.43 3.04
N LEU A 207 4.52 10.32 2.20
CA LEU A 207 3.76 11.17 1.29
C LEU A 207 4.33 11.07 -0.11
N LEU A 208 3.50 10.70 -1.08
CA LEU A 208 3.78 10.91 -2.49
C LEU A 208 2.92 12.08 -2.97
N TYR A 209 3.56 13.21 -3.25
CA TYR A 209 2.85 14.45 -3.51
C TYR A 209 2.56 14.60 -5.01
N SER A 210 1.28 14.63 -5.39
CA SER A 210 0.92 14.74 -6.80
C SER A 210 1.26 16.13 -7.33
N THR A 211 1.68 16.20 -8.58
CA THR A 211 1.99 17.49 -9.23
C THR A 211 0.75 18.38 -9.28
N GLU A 212 -0.44 17.80 -9.49
CA GLU A 212 -1.72 18.51 -9.47
C GLU A 212 -2.02 19.14 -8.09
N ASP A 213 -1.86 18.37 -7.01
CA ASP A 213 -2.07 18.91 -5.65
C ASP A 213 -1.01 19.94 -5.28
N TYR A 214 0.23 19.75 -5.72
CA TYR A 214 1.28 20.76 -5.58
C TYR A 214 0.91 22.05 -6.29
N GLU A 215 0.47 22.00 -7.56
CA GLU A 215 0.10 23.20 -8.32
C GLU A 215 -1.04 23.97 -7.63
N ARG A 216 -2.06 23.23 -7.18
CA ARG A 216 -3.21 23.78 -6.45
C ARG A 216 -2.84 24.39 -5.10
N LEU A 217 -1.82 23.86 -4.41
CA LEU A 217 -1.40 24.27 -3.06
C LEU A 217 0.04 24.81 -3.06
N SER A 218 0.45 25.42 -4.18
CA SER A 218 1.83 25.87 -4.38
C SER A 218 2.21 27.02 -3.44
N ASP A 219 1.26 27.90 -3.12
CA ASP A 219 1.46 29.05 -2.20
C ASP A 219 1.84 28.63 -0.77
N ILE A 220 1.47 27.42 -0.36
CA ILE A 220 1.74 26.90 0.98
C ILE A 220 2.84 25.83 0.98
N SER A 221 3.34 25.44 -0.20
CA SER A 221 4.36 24.41 -0.36
C SER A 221 5.74 25.03 -0.59
N LYS A 222 6.73 24.61 0.19
CA LYS A 222 8.10 25.12 0.05
C LYS A 222 8.92 24.19 -0.84
N VAL A 223 9.35 24.66 -2.00
CA VAL A 223 10.32 23.93 -2.84
C VAL A 223 11.72 24.04 -2.23
N THR A 224 12.40 22.91 -2.07
CA THR A 224 13.78 22.83 -1.57
C THR A 224 14.79 22.56 -2.67
N ASN A 225 14.38 21.87 -3.75
CA ASN A 225 15.26 21.50 -4.85
C ASN A 225 14.44 21.18 -6.12
N HIS A 226 15.08 21.25 -7.29
CA HIS A 226 14.49 20.85 -8.56
C HIS A 226 15.32 19.75 -9.21
N GLY A 227 14.65 18.91 -9.97
CA GLY A 227 15.27 17.89 -10.79
C GLY A 227 14.42 17.58 -12.02
N TYR A 228 15.00 16.79 -12.92
CA TYR A 228 14.34 16.33 -14.12
C TYR A 228 14.62 14.85 -14.29
N GLY A 229 13.57 14.05 -14.51
CA GLY A 229 13.74 12.62 -14.60
C GLY A 229 12.47 11.79 -14.51
N ILE A 230 12.66 10.49 -14.32
CA ILE A 230 11.58 9.50 -14.18
C ILE A 230 11.28 9.35 -12.69
N VAL A 231 10.02 9.58 -12.32
CA VAL A 231 9.60 9.68 -10.90
C VAL A 231 9.09 8.36 -10.32
N ALA A 232 8.66 7.42 -11.18
CA ALA A 232 8.23 6.09 -10.76
C ALA A 232 8.32 5.06 -11.90
N ALA A 233 8.49 3.79 -11.53
CA ALA A 233 8.23 2.65 -12.40
C ALA A 233 6.85 2.08 -12.06
N GLY A 234 5.96 1.99 -13.06
CA GLY A 234 4.62 1.40 -12.88
C GLY A 234 4.56 -0.04 -13.39
N ILE A 235 3.37 -0.65 -13.31
CA ILE A 235 3.12 -2.01 -13.83
C ILE A 235 3.42 -2.09 -15.33
N THR A 236 3.29 -0.97 -16.06
CA THR A 236 3.55 -0.89 -17.51
C THR A 236 4.97 -0.45 -17.86
N GLY A 237 5.85 -0.25 -16.86
CA GLY A 237 7.26 0.14 -17.05
C GLY A 237 7.57 1.58 -16.63
N LEU A 238 8.66 2.12 -17.17
CA LEU A 238 9.16 3.46 -16.83
C LEU A 238 8.31 4.57 -17.46
N GLY A 239 8.00 5.60 -16.67
CA GLY A 239 7.35 6.81 -17.15
C GLY A 239 8.22 7.67 -18.08
N LYS A 240 7.62 8.71 -18.66
CA LYS A 240 8.38 9.76 -19.38
C LYS A 240 9.09 10.66 -18.36
N PRO A 241 10.26 11.22 -18.71
CA PRO A 241 10.91 12.19 -17.84
C PRO A 241 10.08 13.48 -17.73
N VAL A 242 10.01 14.03 -16.52
CA VAL A 242 9.25 15.23 -16.17
C VAL A 242 10.05 16.09 -15.20
N ASP A 243 9.60 17.33 -15.00
CA ASP A 243 10.09 18.16 -13.90
C ASP A 243 9.65 17.58 -12.54
N ILE A 244 10.59 17.56 -11.61
CA ILE A 244 10.44 17.01 -10.26
C ILE A 244 10.88 18.08 -9.27
N LYS A 245 10.11 18.28 -8.21
CA LYS A 245 10.45 19.18 -7.11
C LYS A 245 10.59 18.37 -5.84
N LYS A 246 11.62 18.66 -5.04
CA LYS A 246 11.57 18.34 -3.60
C LYS A 246 10.80 19.44 -2.92
N VAL A 247 9.85 19.06 -2.09
CA VAL A 247 9.03 20.00 -1.35
C VAL A 247 8.99 19.64 0.12
N THR A 248 8.74 20.65 0.94
CA THR A 248 8.22 20.50 2.30
C THR A 248 6.84 21.15 2.33
N VAL A 249 5.86 20.42 2.82
CA VAL A 249 4.47 20.88 2.89
C VAL A 249 4.10 21.29 4.33
N PRO A 250 3.00 22.04 4.52
CA PRO A 250 2.48 22.34 5.85
C PRO A 250 2.16 21.06 6.64
N PRO A 251 1.92 21.16 7.96
CA PRO A 251 1.59 19.98 8.75
C PRO A 251 0.38 19.22 8.20
N ILE A 252 0.49 17.89 8.11
CA ILE A 252 -0.63 17.03 7.76
C ILE A 252 -1.29 16.56 9.05
N ASN A 253 -2.59 16.79 9.21
CA ASN A 253 -3.36 16.28 10.34
C ASN A 253 -4.28 15.14 9.90
N ILE A 254 -4.08 13.96 10.52
CA ILE A 254 -4.89 12.76 10.30
C ILE A 254 -5.50 12.37 11.65
N MET A 255 -6.82 12.56 11.77
CA MET A 255 -7.60 12.22 12.97
C MET A 255 -6.99 12.72 14.29
N GLY A 256 -6.48 13.96 14.30
CA GLY A 256 -5.91 14.60 15.48
C GLY A 256 -4.40 14.39 15.65
N LYS A 257 -3.78 13.43 14.96
CA LYS A 257 -2.31 13.32 14.89
C LYS A 257 -1.77 14.32 13.88
N GLU A 258 -0.83 15.16 14.30
CA GLU A 258 -0.17 16.15 13.45
C GLU A 258 1.24 15.68 13.06
N PHE A 259 1.50 15.62 11.76
CA PHE A 259 2.79 15.35 11.15
C PHE A 259 3.35 16.66 10.62
N THR A 260 4.44 17.14 11.21
CA THR A 260 5.11 18.39 10.85
C THR A 260 6.32 18.14 9.95
N ASN A 261 6.75 19.16 9.22
CA ASN A 261 7.97 19.09 8.39
C ASN A 261 7.92 17.91 7.40
N VAL A 262 6.75 17.69 6.79
CA VAL A 262 6.54 16.59 5.86
C VAL A 262 7.20 16.93 4.53
N GLY A 263 8.18 16.11 4.13
CA GLY A 263 8.85 16.22 2.85
C GLY A 263 8.31 15.23 1.81
N SER A 264 8.39 15.59 0.53
CA SER A 264 8.09 14.68 -0.57
C SER A 264 8.77 15.13 -1.86
N THR A 265 8.74 14.29 -2.89
CA THR A 265 8.99 14.66 -4.27
C THR A 265 7.67 14.77 -5.04
N THR A 266 7.56 15.76 -5.93
CA THR A 266 6.38 15.86 -6.81
C THR A 266 6.43 14.78 -7.87
N THR A 267 5.31 14.12 -8.11
CA THR A 267 5.21 13.06 -9.11
C THR A 267 3.92 13.18 -9.92
N VAL A 268 3.93 12.66 -11.14
CA VAL A 268 2.78 12.68 -12.04
C VAL A 268 1.93 11.45 -11.74
N MET A 269 0.89 11.65 -10.94
CA MET A 269 -0.08 10.63 -10.56
C MET A 269 -1.47 11.24 -10.36
N ASN A 270 -2.49 10.39 -10.23
CA ASN A 270 -3.87 10.83 -10.01
C ASN A 270 -4.17 11.09 -8.52
N GLY A 271 -3.79 12.27 -8.03
CA GLY A 271 -3.99 12.70 -6.65
C GLY A 271 -2.93 12.17 -5.68
N SER A 272 -2.78 12.82 -4.53
CA SER A 272 -1.76 12.47 -3.55
C SER A 272 -2.01 11.18 -2.76
N ILE A 273 -0.92 10.55 -2.34
CA ILE A 273 -0.94 9.29 -1.57
C ILE A 273 -0.28 9.49 -0.21
N ILE A 274 -0.94 8.98 0.85
CA ILE A 274 -0.30 8.68 2.13
C ILE A 274 0.05 7.20 2.11
N GLY A 275 1.35 6.90 2.07
CA GLY A 275 1.86 5.55 1.86
C GLY A 275 1.96 4.73 3.13
N VAL A 276 2.66 3.61 3.03
CA VAL A 276 2.74 2.57 4.05
C VAL A 276 3.42 3.04 5.35
N ASP A 277 4.29 4.06 5.30
CA ASP A 277 4.97 4.61 6.49
C ASP A 277 4.00 5.16 7.54
N LEU A 278 2.77 5.53 7.16
CA LEU A 278 1.76 5.93 8.15
C LEU A 278 1.58 4.86 9.24
N LEU A 279 1.75 3.57 8.87
CA LEU A 279 1.65 2.45 9.79
C LEU A 279 2.74 2.45 10.86
N GLU A 280 3.89 3.10 10.65
CA GLU A 280 4.91 3.23 11.69
C GLU A 280 4.42 4.07 12.89
N TYR A 281 3.45 4.94 12.65
CA TYR A 281 2.98 5.93 13.62
C TYR A 281 1.64 5.58 14.26
N GLY A 282 0.95 4.55 13.78
CA GLY A 282 -0.32 4.12 14.35
C GLY A 282 -0.96 2.95 13.64
N LYS A 283 -2.07 2.47 14.22
CA LYS A 283 -2.91 1.47 13.56
C LYS A 283 -3.83 2.16 12.58
N VAL A 284 -3.92 1.61 11.38
CA VAL A 284 -4.92 2.02 10.40
C VAL A 284 -6.03 0.97 10.37
N ILE A 285 -7.28 1.43 10.38
CA ILE A 285 -8.46 0.57 10.22
C ILE A 285 -9.28 1.06 9.03
N ILE A 286 -9.62 0.16 8.11
CA ILE A 286 -10.51 0.43 6.98
C ILE A 286 -11.76 -0.44 7.13
N ASP A 287 -12.90 0.18 7.43
CA ASP A 287 -14.23 -0.45 7.41
C ASP A 287 -14.83 -0.25 6.01
N TYR A 288 -14.56 -1.20 5.11
CA TYR A 288 -15.05 -1.15 3.73
C TYR A 288 -16.57 -1.21 3.66
N MET A 289 -17.20 -2.01 4.53
CA MET A 289 -18.66 -2.15 4.57
C MET A 289 -19.39 -0.84 4.89
N ARG A 290 -18.81 -0.01 5.76
CA ARG A 290 -19.41 1.27 6.20
C ARG A 290 -18.71 2.48 5.63
N ARG A 291 -17.72 2.27 4.75
CA ARG A 291 -16.92 3.33 4.13
C ARG A 291 -16.33 4.26 5.18
N ARG A 292 -15.57 3.72 6.12
CA ARG A 292 -14.89 4.50 7.16
C ARG A 292 -13.41 4.14 7.25
N PHE A 293 -12.59 5.18 7.40
CA PHE A 293 -11.18 5.10 7.70
C PHE A 293 -10.94 5.56 9.14
N TYR A 294 -10.03 4.90 9.82
CA TYR A 294 -9.60 5.26 11.16
C TYR A 294 -8.09 5.20 11.26
N PHE A 295 -7.53 6.13 12.04
CA PHE A 295 -6.13 6.13 12.41
C PHE A 295 -6.02 6.28 13.93
N PHE A 296 -5.34 5.33 14.56
CA PHE A 296 -5.08 5.30 16.00
C PHE A 296 -3.57 5.45 16.23
N PRO A 297 -3.10 6.67 16.53
CA PRO A 297 -1.68 6.91 16.68
C PRO A 297 -1.13 6.11 17.87
N PHE A 298 0.11 5.64 17.73
CA PHE A 298 0.80 4.96 18.81
C PHE A 298 1.30 5.90 19.91
N GLU A 299 1.55 7.15 19.55
CA GLU A 299 2.07 8.19 20.43
C GLU A 299 1.25 9.47 20.24
N GLU A 300 0.95 10.15 21.35
CA GLU A 300 0.31 11.45 21.35
C GLU A 300 1.25 12.56 20.85
N GLY A 301 0.70 13.75 20.58
CA GLY A 301 1.48 14.91 20.17
C GLY A 301 1.93 14.89 18.70
N LYS A 302 2.84 15.80 18.34
CA LYS A 302 3.30 16.01 16.96
C LYS A 302 4.43 15.06 16.61
N THR A 303 4.53 14.69 15.33
CA THR A 303 5.66 13.93 14.77
C THR A 303 6.38 14.78 13.73
N ASP A 304 7.68 15.00 13.90
CA ASP A 304 8.54 15.64 12.89
C ASP A 304 8.99 14.60 11.86
N MET A 305 8.70 14.85 10.58
CA MET A 305 9.01 13.94 9.46
C MET A 305 10.37 14.22 8.80
N GLY A 306 11.19 15.12 9.36
CA GLY A 306 12.58 15.31 8.95
C GLY A 306 12.79 16.19 7.70
N GLY A 307 11.71 16.70 7.10
CA GLY A 307 11.73 17.60 5.95
C GLY A 307 11.85 16.87 4.63
N ALA A 308 12.20 17.62 3.57
CA ALA A 308 12.42 17.06 2.24
C ALA A 308 13.36 15.84 2.24
N PRO A 309 13.07 14.81 1.42
CA PRO A 309 13.83 13.58 1.42
C PRO A 309 15.27 13.80 0.95
N ALA A 310 16.22 13.21 1.67
CA ALA A 310 17.63 13.22 1.30
C ALA A 310 17.90 12.13 0.25
N LEU A 311 17.79 12.51 -1.03
CA LEU A 311 17.97 11.60 -2.17
C LEU A 311 19.33 11.82 -2.81
N TRP A 312 19.89 10.75 -3.38
CA TRP A 312 21.03 10.85 -4.29
C TRP A 312 20.73 11.86 -5.41
N ASN A 313 21.68 12.74 -5.69
CA ASN A 313 21.54 13.81 -6.67
C ASN A 313 21.50 13.32 -8.13
N VAL A 314 21.57 12.00 -8.34
CA VAL A 314 21.17 11.29 -9.56
C VAL A 314 20.41 10.00 -9.21
N SER A 315 19.52 9.56 -10.10
CA SER A 315 18.94 8.20 -10.08
C SER A 315 19.42 7.42 -11.30
N ILE A 316 19.54 6.11 -11.14
CA ILE A 316 20.02 5.19 -12.16
C ILE A 316 19.01 4.06 -12.30
N LEU A 317 18.60 3.74 -13.52
CA LEU A 317 17.69 2.62 -13.78
C LEU A 317 18.14 1.86 -15.04
N PRO A 318 17.83 0.56 -15.14
CA PRO A 318 18.00 -0.19 -16.37
C PRO A 318 17.06 0.34 -17.46
N ARG A 319 17.62 0.73 -18.61
CA ARG A 319 16.91 1.22 -19.78
C ARG A 319 17.75 0.99 -21.04
N ASN A 320 17.13 0.59 -22.15
CA ASN A 320 17.82 0.29 -23.41
C ASN A 320 18.94 -0.77 -23.23
N ASP A 321 18.66 -1.82 -22.45
CA ASP A 321 19.58 -2.93 -22.15
C ASP A 321 20.92 -2.50 -21.51
N ARG A 322 20.92 -1.38 -20.77
CA ARG A 322 22.05 -0.86 -20.00
C ARG A 322 21.56 -0.04 -18.80
N PHE A 323 22.46 0.37 -17.91
CA PHE A 323 22.13 1.29 -16.83
C PHE A 323 22.33 2.73 -17.28
N GLU A 324 21.31 3.57 -17.12
CA GLU A 324 21.32 4.98 -17.53
C GLU A 324 20.98 5.88 -16.34
N ILE A 325 21.51 7.10 -16.36
CA ILE A 325 21.03 8.17 -15.47
C ILE A 325 19.61 8.54 -15.89
N THR A 326 18.65 8.37 -14.99
CA THR A 326 17.22 8.58 -15.24
C THR A 326 16.62 9.73 -14.46
N THR A 327 17.32 10.26 -13.46
CA THR A 327 16.92 11.49 -12.76
C THR A 327 18.15 12.29 -12.41
N ILE A 328 18.06 13.61 -12.58
CA ILE A 328 19.15 14.56 -12.32
C ILE A 328 18.58 15.70 -11.49
N TRP A 329 19.17 15.92 -10.32
CA TRP A 329 18.89 17.11 -9.51
C TRP A 329 19.75 18.29 -9.98
N ASP A 330 19.31 19.52 -9.71
CA ASP A 330 19.93 20.77 -10.20
C ASP A 330 21.45 20.84 -9.96
N SER A 331 21.93 20.23 -8.88
CA SER A 331 23.36 20.16 -8.55
C SER A 331 24.22 19.38 -9.54
N MET A 332 23.59 18.59 -10.42
CA MET A 332 24.20 17.67 -11.37
C MET A 332 23.93 18.01 -12.84
N LYS A 333 23.09 19.02 -13.12
CA LYS A 333 22.62 19.37 -14.49
C LYS A 333 23.75 19.67 -15.49
N ASP A 334 24.88 20.21 -15.02
CA ASP A 334 26.03 20.57 -15.85
C ASP A 334 27.15 19.51 -15.82
N LYS A 335 26.95 18.43 -15.06
CA LYS A 335 27.95 17.37 -14.85
C LYS A 335 27.62 16.08 -15.58
N VAL A 336 26.33 15.77 -15.70
CA VAL A 336 25.77 14.57 -16.33
C VAL A 336 24.53 14.94 -17.15
N ALA A 337 24.17 14.07 -18.08
CA ALA A 337 22.96 14.18 -18.88
C ALA A 337 22.04 12.98 -18.67
N PHE A 338 20.73 13.19 -18.86
CA PHE A 338 19.77 12.11 -18.84
C PHE A 338 20.10 11.12 -19.96
N GLY A 339 20.12 9.82 -19.64
CA GLY A 339 20.50 8.78 -20.59
C GLY A 339 22.01 8.48 -20.65
N ASP A 340 22.84 9.21 -19.90
CA ASP A 340 24.26 8.88 -19.76
C ASP A 340 24.42 7.45 -19.21
N GLN A 341 25.25 6.64 -19.86
CA GLN A 341 25.46 5.25 -19.46
C GLN A 341 26.33 5.19 -18.19
N VAL A 342 25.84 4.49 -17.17
CA VAL A 342 26.59 4.19 -15.95
C VAL A 342 27.12 2.76 -16.04
N ILE A 343 28.40 2.57 -15.73
CA ILE A 343 29.06 1.25 -15.74
C ILE A 343 29.57 0.83 -14.37
N ASN A 344 29.65 1.76 -13.41
CA ASN A 344 30.11 1.47 -12.06
C ASN A 344 29.43 2.41 -11.06
N ILE A 345 29.07 1.87 -9.90
CA ILE A 345 28.56 2.63 -8.77
C ILE A 345 29.46 2.32 -7.58
N ASN A 346 30.21 3.33 -7.12
CA ASN A 346 31.03 3.31 -5.92
C ASN A 346 31.97 2.08 -5.79
N GLY A 347 32.57 1.64 -6.90
CA GLY A 347 33.46 0.49 -6.95
C GLY A 347 32.80 -0.80 -7.43
N THR A 348 31.47 -0.88 -7.42
CA THR A 348 30.72 -2.03 -7.93
C THR A 348 30.52 -1.91 -9.44
N SER A 349 31.08 -2.84 -10.21
CA SER A 349 30.81 -2.92 -11.66
C SER A 349 29.37 -3.29 -11.92
N LEU A 350 28.77 -2.72 -12.97
CA LEU A 350 27.40 -3.02 -13.39
C LEU A 350 27.33 -4.04 -14.53
N ASP A 351 28.45 -4.56 -15.03
CA ASP A 351 28.47 -5.49 -16.18
C ASP A 351 27.64 -6.77 -15.94
N ASP A 352 27.75 -7.33 -14.73
CA ASP A 352 27.01 -8.53 -14.31
C ASP A 352 25.80 -8.20 -13.40
N CYS A 353 25.44 -6.92 -13.29
CA CYS A 353 24.35 -6.50 -12.42
C CYS A 353 22.99 -6.86 -13.06
N PRO A 354 22.07 -7.51 -12.32
CA PRO A 354 20.74 -7.79 -12.83
C PRO A 354 20.04 -6.51 -13.30
N MET A 355 19.46 -6.51 -14.51
CA MET A 355 18.74 -5.38 -15.10
C MET A 355 17.41 -5.10 -14.38
N SER A 356 17.51 -4.61 -13.14
CA SER A 356 16.38 -4.31 -12.28
C SER A 356 16.68 -3.07 -11.43
N GLN A 357 15.63 -2.31 -11.09
CA GLN A 357 15.73 -1.20 -10.15
C GLN A 357 16.26 -1.68 -8.79
N MET A 358 15.78 -2.83 -8.31
CA MET A 358 16.17 -3.42 -7.03
C MET A 358 17.69 -3.64 -6.91
N ALA A 359 18.31 -4.20 -7.95
CA ALA A 359 19.77 -4.41 -7.93
C ALA A 359 20.56 -3.09 -7.87
N VAL A 360 20.05 -2.02 -8.51
CA VAL A 360 20.66 -0.69 -8.41
C VAL A 360 20.47 -0.09 -7.03
N GLU A 361 19.28 -0.19 -6.46
CA GLU A 361 18.96 0.30 -5.12
C GLU A 361 19.81 -0.38 -4.05
N ASP A 362 20.00 -1.70 -4.13
CA ASP A 362 20.86 -2.45 -3.21
C ASP A 362 22.30 -1.90 -3.22
N ILE A 363 22.84 -1.59 -4.41
CA ILE A 363 24.18 -1.02 -4.55
C ILE A 363 24.23 0.41 -4.01
N MET A 364 23.26 1.25 -4.34
CA MET A 364 23.19 2.65 -3.90
C MET A 364 22.99 2.76 -2.37
N ASN A 365 22.21 1.85 -1.78
CA ASN A 365 21.95 1.79 -0.34
C ASN A 365 23.14 1.24 0.45
N ALA A 366 23.99 0.41 -0.18
CA ALA A 366 25.22 -0.09 0.42
C ALA A 366 26.36 0.96 0.49
N ILE A 367 26.22 2.12 -0.16
CA ILE A 367 27.21 3.20 -0.08
C ILE A 367 27.20 3.80 1.34
N PRO A 368 28.34 3.79 2.07
CA PRO A 368 28.41 4.37 3.40
C PRO A 368 28.37 5.90 3.34
N GLY A 369 27.54 6.51 4.20
CA GLY A 369 27.40 7.95 4.30
C GLY A 369 26.59 8.58 3.17
N ASP A 370 26.87 9.85 2.88
CA ASP A 370 26.07 10.69 1.98
C ASP A 370 26.81 11.06 0.69
N THR A 371 27.99 10.47 0.44
CA THR A 371 28.83 10.75 -0.73
C THR A 371 29.32 9.45 -1.35
N GLY A 372 29.34 9.40 -2.68
CA GLY A 372 29.86 8.28 -3.45
C GLY A 372 30.32 8.76 -4.82
N TYR A 373 30.53 7.82 -5.73
CA TYR A 373 30.82 8.16 -7.12
C TYR A 373 30.19 7.18 -8.08
N ILE A 374 30.02 7.62 -9.32
CA ILE A 374 29.66 6.77 -10.45
C ILE A 374 30.72 6.89 -11.53
N ILE A 375 30.84 5.88 -12.38
CA ILE A 375 31.62 5.97 -13.62
C ILE A 375 30.64 5.99 -14.78
N VAL A 376 30.67 7.11 -15.52
CA VAL A 376 29.85 7.33 -16.71
C VAL A 376 30.70 7.12 -17.96
N LYS A 377 30.14 6.42 -18.94
CA LYS A 377 30.75 6.24 -20.26
C LYS A 377 30.20 7.28 -21.25
N LYS A 378 31.06 8.15 -21.77
CA LYS A 378 30.72 9.20 -22.74
C LYS A 378 31.79 9.29 -23.81
N ASP A 379 31.40 9.21 -25.09
CA ASP A 379 32.32 9.31 -26.23
C ASP A 379 33.52 8.34 -26.15
N ASN A 380 33.28 7.10 -25.70
CA ASN A 380 34.29 6.08 -25.39
C ASN A 380 35.29 6.43 -24.27
N GLN A 381 35.04 7.48 -23.50
CA GLN A 381 35.80 7.80 -22.29
C GLN A 381 35.00 7.47 -21.03
N GLU A 382 35.71 7.02 -20.01
CA GLU A 382 35.16 6.80 -18.68
C GLU A 382 35.45 8.00 -17.80
N LYS A 383 34.40 8.57 -17.21
CA LYS A 383 34.51 9.72 -16.31
C LYS A 383 33.98 9.34 -14.94
N LYS A 384 34.83 9.49 -13.92
CA LYS A 384 34.44 9.38 -12.52
C LYS A 384 33.74 10.67 -12.10
N ILE A 385 32.53 10.54 -11.56
CA ILE A 385 31.69 11.67 -11.14
C ILE A 385 31.25 11.44 -9.71
N GLU A 386 31.53 12.41 -8.84
CA GLU A 386 31.06 12.39 -7.45
C GLU A 386 29.55 12.63 -7.40
N ILE A 387 28.87 11.81 -6.59
CA ILE A 387 27.44 11.91 -6.28
C ILE A 387 27.26 12.07 -4.78
N ARG A 388 26.16 12.69 -4.37
CA ARG A 388 25.84 12.90 -2.95
C ARG A 388 24.34 12.87 -2.69
N LYS A 389 23.95 12.62 -1.45
CA LYS A 389 22.58 12.83 -0.99
C LYS A 389 22.36 14.32 -0.72
N GLU A 390 21.22 14.84 -1.15
CA GLU A 390 20.81 16.21 -0.88
C GLU A 390 19.30 16.31 -0.63
N LYS A 391 18.89 17.33 0.15
CA LYS A 391 17.48 17.63 0.42
C LYS A 391 16.87 18.54 -0.64
#